data_AF-G0P727-F1
#
_entry.id   AF-G0P727-F1
#
_cell.length_a   1.000
_cell.length_b   1.000
_cell.length_c   1.000
_cell.angle_alpha   90.00
_cell.angle_beta   90.00
_cell.angle_gamma   90.00
#
_symmetry.space_group_name_H-M   'P 1'
#
loop_
_entity.id
_entity.type
_entity.pdbx_description
1 polymer ?
#
loop_
_entity_poly.entity_id
_entity_poly.type
_entity_poly.pdbx_seq_one_letter_code
_entity_poly.pdbx_strand_id
1 'polypeptide(L)'
;MDLSDDQIRALPHHDLVNYFLQMREEFNEFQSSSSEIEKMMDAELDDLKAQLKRSDGKIQQLTTEQMRNKDRQDESRTQWCQVEEQLRRENGELREQCERQRERIRKLEQRNDVLETSDRNKEYLASDLGTKLDSAIEKIAMLESELYERQVAVEEMHRLREEQLRTTTERPRLIVEPLRNDPEILPDEPSPGPSKEAFRMSIDDVYMEDVQHHHQNHHNDDVRMEETITKIDQVSIDDNKNIQEKQQQQRATSTGGAGACINRIVKDLMTKVERLDSILSTIRVTNSSNNNNANHHLTTTRA
;
A
#
# COMPACT_ATOMS: atom_id res chain seq x y z
N MET A 1 85.59 -65.90 -5.73
CA MET A 1 86.82 -66.38 -5.05
C MET A 1 87.97 -65.88 -5.89
N ASP A 2 88.65 -64.83 -5.45
CA ASP A 2 89.69 -64.21 -6.25
C ASP A 2 91.01 -64.94 -6.01
N LEU A 3 91.46 -65.71 -7.00
CA LEU A 3 92.80 -66.30 -6.99
C LEU A 3 93.81 -65.15 -7.13
N SER A 4 94.86 -65.17 -6.32
CA SER A 4 95.96 -64.22 -6.49
C SER A 4 96.72 -64.50 -7.79
N ASP A 5 97.35 -63.48 -8.34
CA ASP A 5 98.04 -63.53 -9.63
C ASP A 5 99.11 -64.65 -9.70
N ASP A 6 99.73 -64.98 -8.56
CA ASP A 6 100.69 -66.08 -8.41
C ASP A 6 100.04 -67.46 -8.42
N GLN A 7 98.82 -67.58 -7.86
CA GLN A 7 98.04 -68.82 -7.88
C GLN A 7 97.48 -69.11 -9.27
N ILE A 8 97.12 -68.08 -10.04
CA ILE A 8 96.67 -68.22 -11.42
C ILE A 8 97.81 -68.77 -12.31
N ARG A 9 99.04 -68.29 -12.12
CA ARG A 9 100.22 -68.74 -12.91
C ARG A 9 100.67 -70.17 -12.60
N ALA A 10 100.35 -70.69 -11.43
CA ALA A 10 100.71 -72.04 -11.00
C ALA A 10 99.71 -73.13 -11.45
N LEU A 11 98.57 -72.74 -12.04
CA LEU A 11 97.56 -73.68 -12.49
C LEU A 11 98.03 -74.50 -13.70
N PRO A 12 97.68 -75.79 -13.78
CA PRO A 12 97.80 -76.58 -15.01
C PRO A 12 97.09 -75.88 -16.18
N HIS A 13 97.65 -75.98 -17.40
CA HIS A 13 97.12 -75.28 -18.58
C HIS A 13 95.60 -75.52 -18.81
N HIS A 14 95.10 -76.71 -18.50
CA HIS A 14 93.67 -77.01 -18.60
C HIS A 14 92.84 -76.18 -17.62
N ASP A 15 93.28 -76.06 -16.37
CA ASP A 15 92.58 -75.30 -15.32
C ASP A 15 92.69 -73.80 -15.54
N LEU A 16 93.81 -73.31 -16.08
CA LEU A 16 93.98 -71.92 -16.49
C LEU A 16 93.00 -71.52 -17.60
N VAL A 17 92.83 -72.38 -18.62
CA VAL A 17 91.85 -72.17 -19.70
C VAL A 17 90.43 -72.19 -19.14
N ASN A 18 90.10 -73.11 -18.23
CA ASN A 18 88.80 -73.15 -17.57
C ASN A 18 88.54 -71.88 -16.73
N TYR A 19 89.54 -71.37 -16.01
CA TYR A 19 89.45 -70.13 -15.25
C TYR A 19 89.21 -68.90 -16.14
N PHE A 20 89.91 -68.78 -17.27
CA PHE A 20 89.66 -67.71 -18.24
C PHE A 20 88.27 -67.81 -18.89
N LEU A 21 87.80 -69.03 -19.19
CA LEU A 21 86.47 -69.25 -19.73
C LEU A 21 85.39 -68.83 -18.71
N GLN A 22 85.58 -69.19 -17.45
CA GLN A 22 84.70 -68.80 -16.36
C GLN A 22 84.68 -67.27 -16.17
N MET A 23 85.84 -66.62 -16.12
CA MET A 23 85.92 -65.16 -15.98
C MET A 23 85.29 -64.41 -17.17
N ARG A 24 85.43 -64.95 -18.38
CA ARG A 24 84.76 -64.40 -19.58
C ARG A 24 83.24 -64.57 -19.49
N GLU A 25 82.77 -65.69 -18.95
CA GLU A 25 81.35 -65.94 -18.75
C GLU A 25 80.77 -65.00 -17.69
N GLU A 26 81.43 -64.85 -16.54
CA GLU A 26 81.08 -63.89 -15.49
C GLU A 26 81.07 -62.44 -16.00
N PHE A 27 82.04 -62.05 -16.84
CA PHE A 27 82.06 -60.72 -17.45
C PHE A 27 80.90 -60.51 -18.44
N ASN A 28 80.56 -61.52 -19.25
CA ASN A 28 79.41 -61.45 -20.16
C ASN A 28 78.08 -61.35 -19.39
N GLU A 29 77.97 -62.08 -18.28
CA GLU A 29 76.81 -62.05 -17.40
C GLU A 29 76.68 -60.67 -16.72
N PHE A 30 77.80 -60.09 -16.25
CA PHE A 30 77.83 -58.72 -15.73
C PHE A 30 77.44 -57.68 -16.79
N GLN A 31 77.97 -57.77 -18.02
CA GLN A 31 77.58 -56.86 -19.10
C GLN A 31 76.08 -56.97 -19.42
N SER A 32 75.56 -58.19 -19.46
CA SER A 32 74.14 -58.45 -19.74
C SER A 32 73.26 -57.89 -18.63
N SER A 33 73.60 -58.16 -17.37
CA SER A 33 72.89 -57.64 -16.19
C SER A 33 72.95 -56.11 -16.12
N SER A 34 74.10 -55.50 -16.36
CA SER A 34 74.24 -54.04 -16.38
C SER A 34 73.39 -53.40 -17.47
N SER A 35 73.34 -54.01 -18.67
CA SER A 35 72.50 -53.53 -19.77
C SER A 35 71.00 -53.68 -19.49
N GLU A 36 70.60 -54.76 -18.80
CA GLU A 36 69.21 -54.96 -18.38
C GLU A 36 68.78 -53.92 -17.34
N ILE A 37 69.63 -53.65 -16.35
CA ILE A 37 69.37 -52.63 -15.32
C ILE A 37 69.26 -51.23 -15.95
N GLU A 38 70.13 -50.88 -16.90
CA GLU A 38 70.07 -49.60 -17.60
C GLU A 38 68.74 -49.45 -18.36
N LYS A 39 68.29 -50.50 -19.07
CA LYS A 39 67.00 -50.50 -19.76
C LYS A 39 65.82 -50.37 -18.79
N MET A 40 65.89 -51.02 -17.63
CA MET A 40 64.85 -50.87 -16.59
C MET A 40 64.81 -49.44 -16.05
N MET A 41 65.97 -48.84 -15.76
CA MET A 41 66.05 -47.46 -15.30
C MET A 41 65.51 -46.47 -16.35
N ASP A 42 65.83 -46.67 -17.63
CA ASP A 42 65.31 -45.83 -18.71
C ASP A 42 63.78 -45.94 -18.81
N ALA A 43 63.24 -47.16 -18.68
CA ALA A 43 61.80 -47.37 -18.65
C ALA A 43 61.13 -46.68 -17.45
N GLU A 44 61.72 -46.77 -16.25
CA GLU A 44 61.22 -46.07 -15.07
C GLU A 44 61.29 -44.54 -15.22
N LEU A 45 62.37 -44.01 -15.81
CA LEU A 45 62.50 -42.58 -16.08
C LEU A 45 61.43 -42.09 -17.05
N ASP A 46 61.13 -42.86 -18.09
CA ASP A 46 60.10 -42.49 -19.06
C ASP A 46 58.69 -42.59 -18.47
N ASP A 47 58.43 -43.59 -17.62
CA ASP A 47 57.18 -43.68 -16.85
C ASP A 47 57.01 -42.49 -15.90
N LEU A 48 58.07 -42.11 -15.18
CA LEU A 48 58.05 -40.95 -14.28
C LEU A 48 57.83 -39.64 -15.05
N LYS A 49 58.49 -39.45 -16.21
CA LYS A 49 58.24 -38.29 -17.08
C LYS A 49 56.80 -38.26 -17.59
N ALA A 50 56.25 -39.41 -17.96
CA ALA A 50 54.87 -39.52 -18.41
C ALA A 50 53.87 -39.23 -17.28
N GLN A 51 54.17 -39.65 -16.04
CA GLN A 51 53.38 -39.30 -14.85
C GLN A 51 53.46 -37.81 -14.53
N LEU A 52 54.65 -37.21 -14.57
CA LEU A 52 54.85 -35.77 -14.36
C LEU A 52 54.03 -34.95 -15.36
N LYS A 53 54.12 -35.28 -16.65
CA LYS A 53 53.34 -34.60 -17.70
C LYS A 53 51.83 -34.72 -17.49
N ARG A 54 51.34 -35.89 -17.06
CA ARG A 54 49.92 -36.10 -16.73
C ARG A 54 49.50 -35.26 -15.53
N SER A 55 50.34 -35.19 -14.50
CA SER A 55 50.11 -34.39 -13.30
C SER A 55 50.05 -32.89 -13.63
N ASP A 56 51.01 -32.38 -14.41
CA ASP A 56 51.05 -30.98 -14.85
C ASP A 56 49.81 -30.60 -15.67
N GLY A 57 49.37 -31.47 -16.59
CA GLY A 57 48.13 -31.25 -17.34
C GLY A 57 46.91 -31.14 -16.42
N LYS A 58 46.84 -31.99 -15.38
CA LYS A 58 45.76 -31.94 -14.38
C LYS A 58 45.81 -30.67 -13.54
N ILE A 59 47.01 -30.22 -13.14
CA ILE A 59 47.19 -28.97 -12.41
C ILE A 59 46.70 -27.78 -13.25
N GLN A 60 47.08 -27.72 -14.53
CA GLN A 60 46.64 -26.64 -15.42
C GLN A 60 45.12 -26.64 -15.62
N GLN A 61 44.51 -27.81 -15.79
CA GLN A 61 43.06 -27.94 -15.90
C GLN A 61 42.36 -27.43 -14.62
N LEU A 62 42.78 -27.92 -13.45
CA LEU A 62 42.20 -27.54 -12.17
C LEU A 62 42.38 -26.04 -11.88
N THR A 63 43.53 -25.46 -12.23
CA THR A 63 43.79 -24.02 -12.10
C THR A 63 42.83 -23.21 -12.96
N THR A 64 42.59 -23.64 -14.20
CA THR A 64 41.65 -22.97 -15.10
C THR A 64 40.20 -23.07 -14.60
N GLU A 65 39.80 -24.24 -14.10
CA GLU A 65 38.48 -24.46 -13.51
C GLU A 65 38.29 -23.63 -12.24
N GLN A 66 39.33 -23.53 -11.40
CA GLN A 66 39.33 -22.69 -10.20
C GLN A 66 39.12 -21.22 -10.55
N MET A 67 39.84 -20.69 -11.55
CA MET A 67 39.65 -19.29 -11.98
C MET A 67 38.24 -19.06 -12.50
N ARG A 68 37.71 -19.95 -13.35
CA ARG A 68 36.34 -19.85 -13.86
C ARG A 68 35.28 -19.90 -12.76
N ASN A 69 35.47 -20.74 -11.74
CA ASN A 69 34.56 -20.81 -10.60
C ASN A 69 34.62 -19.54 -9.75
N LYS A 70 35.83 -18.98 -9.56
CA LYS A 70 36.01 -17.70 -8.87
C LYS A 70 35.30 -16.56 -9.60
N ASP A 71 35.47 -16.46 -10.92
CA ASP A 71 34.82 -15.43 -11.73
C ASP A 71 33.29 -15.52 -11.62
N ARG A 72 32.73 -16.74 -11.74
CA ARG A 72 31.28 -16.96 -11.55
C ARG A 72 30.80 -16.59 -10.16
N GLN A 73 31.61 -16.86 -9.13
CA GLN A 73 31.28 -16.50 -7.75
C GLN A 73 31.27 -14.98 -7.56
N ASP A 74 32.24 -14.28 -8.13
CA ASP A 74 32.35 -12.81 -8.06
C ASP A 74 31.21 -12.12 -8.84
N GLU A 75 30.84 -12.65 -10.00
CA GLU A 75 29.65 -12.22 -10.75
C GLU A 75 28.36 -12.40 -9.96
N SER A 76 28.16 -13.58 -9.38
CA SER A 76 27.00 -13.89 -8.54
C SER A 76 26.93 -12.97 -7.33
N ARG A 77 28.06 -12.75 -6.63
CA ARG A 77 28.14 -11.83 -5.49
C ARG A 77 27.76 -10.41 -5.90
N THR A 78 28.22 -9.94 -7.05
CA THR A 78 27.88 -8.61 -7.57
C THR A 78 26.39 -8.48 -7.85
N GLN A 79 25.78 -9.50 -8.47
CA GLN A 79 24.33 -9.54 -8.72
C GLN A 79 23.54 -9.52 -7.41
N TRP A 80 23.94 -10.31 -6.41
CA TRP A 80 23.28 -10.32 -5.11
C TRP A 80 23.37 -8.97 -4.40
N CYS A 81 24.52 -8.30 -4.44
CA CYS A 81 24.66 -6.96 -3.88
C CYS A 81 23.72 -5.95 -4.59
N GLN A 82 23.59 -6.01 -5.91
CA GLN A 82 22.68 -5.14 -6.66
C GLN A 82 21.20 -5.39 -6.29
N VAL A 83 20.79 -6.66 -6.19
CA VAL A 83 19.44 -7.03 -5.78
C VAL A 83 19.17 -6.57 -4.36
N GLU A 84 20.11 -6.77 -3.45
CA GLU A 84 19.99 -6.35 -2.06
C GLU A 84 19.86 -4.82 -1.93
N GLU A 85 20.64 -4.06 -2.69
CA GLU A 85 20.53 -2.60 -2.74
C GLU A 85 19.20 -2.12 -3.32
N GLN A 86 18.70 -2.78 -4.38
CA GLN A 86 17.37 -2.49 -4.92
C GLN A 86 16.28 -2.75 -3.89
N LEU A 87 16.29 -3.91 -3.22
CA LEU A 87 15.33 -4.25 -2.19
C LEU A 87 15.39 -3.27 -1.00
N ARG A 88 16.57 -2.81 -0.60
CA ARG A 88 16.72 -1.76 0.42
C ARG A 88 16.06 -0.45 0.00
N ARG A 89 16.24 -0.02 -1.25
CA ARG A 89 15.58 1.19 -1.80
C ARG A 89 14.06 1.04 -1.79
N GLU A 90 13.53 -0.06 -2.34
CA GLU A 90 12.09 -0.32 -2.37
C GLU A 90 11.49 -0.39 -0.95
N ASN A 91 12.19 -0.98 0.02
CA ASN A 91 11.74 -1.01 1.40
C ASN A 91 11.69 0.41 2.02
N GLY A 92 12.69 1.25 1.71
CA GLY A 92 12.70 2.65 2.12
C GLY A 92 11.52 3.44 1.54
N GLU A 93 11.24 3.28 0.25
CA GLU A 93 10.12 3.91 -0.43
C GLU A 93 8.77 3.48 0.16
N LEU A 94 8.59 2.18 0.42
CA LEU A 94 7.37 1.65 1.04
C LEU A 94 7.16 2.22 2.45
N ARG A 95 8.22 2.33 3.27
CA ARG A 95 8.13 2.96 4.59
C ARG A 95 7.69 4.42 4.49
N GLU A 96 8.30 5.18 3.57
CA GLU A 96 7.92 6.58 3.36
C GLU A 96 6.47 6.72 2.87
N GLN A 97 6.02 5.82 1.98
CA GLN A 97 4.61 5.80 1.55
C GLN A 97 3.67 5.46 2.70
N CYS A 98 4.01 4.48 3.55
CA CYS A 98 3.21 4.15 4.72
C CYS A 98 3.11 5.33 5.70
N GLU A 99 4.20 6.04 5.99
CA GLU A 99 4.15 7.22 6.86
C GLU A 99 3.30 8.34 6.24
N ARG A 100 3.44 8.60 4.94
CA ARG A 100 2.58 9.58 4.23
C ARG A 100 1.10 9.20 4.27
N GLN A 101 0.78 7.93 4.13
CA GLN A 101 -0.60 7.45 4.20
C GLN A 101 -1.16 7.58 5.62
N ARG A 102 -0.38 7.24 6.65
CA ARG A 102 -0.79 7.43 8.05
C ARG A 102 -1.08 8.90 8.35
N GLU A 103 -0.20 9.80 7.93
CA GLU A 103 -0.40 11.23 8.11
C GLU A 103 -1.66 11.72 7.37
N ARG A 104 -1.87 11.24 6.14
CA ARG A 104 -3.10 11.55 5.38
C ARG A 104 -4.36 11.06 6.09
N ILE A 105 -4.35 9.84 6.65
CA ILE A 105 -5.47 9.29 7.40
C ILE A 105 -5.76 10.17 8.62
N ARG A 106 -4.74 10.52 9.40
CA ARG A 106 -4.89 11.40 10.57
C ARG A 106 -5.52 12.75 10.22
N LYS A 107 -5.08 13.37 9.12
CA LYS A 107 -5.67 14.63 8.62
C LYS A 107 -7.14 14.46 8.22
N LEU A 108 -7.49 13.33 7.60
CA LEU A 108 -8.87 13.03 7.23
C LEU A 108 -9.76 12.78 8.45
N GLU A 109 -9.25 12.06 9.46
CA GLU A 109 -9.93 11.85 10.73
C GLU A 109 -10.21 13.19 11.42
N GLN A 110 -9.20 14.04 11.54
CA GLN A 110 -9.37 15.38 12.12
C GLN A 110 -10.42 16.22 11.36
N ARG A 111 -10.44 16.15 10.01
CA ARG A 111 -11.46 16.83 9.21
C ARG A 111 -12.86 16.25 9.46
N ASN A 112 -12.96 14.93 9.62
CA ASN A 112 -14.22 14.27 9.91
C ASN A 112 -14.78 14.72 11.27
N ASP A 113 -13.94 14.78 12.30
CA ASP A 113 -14.32 15.24 13.63
C ASP A 113 -14.88 16.68 13.62
N VAL A 114 -14.24 17.58 12.86
CA VAL A 114 -14.70 18.97 12.69
C VAL A 114 -16.04 19.02 11.97
N LEU A 115 -16.20 18.23 10.91
CA LEU A 115 -17.47 18.15 10.16
C LEU A 115 -18.60 17.62 11.04
N GLU A 116 -18.37 16.55 11.79
CA GLU A 116 -19.36 15.96 12.68
C GLU A 116 -19.79 16.95 13.78
N THR A 117 -18.84 17.72 14.31
CA THR A 117 -19.14 18.79 15.28
C THR A 117 -19.98 19.90 14.64
N SER A 118 -19.63 20.34 13.44
CA SER A 118 -20.42 21.32 12.68
C SER A 118 -21.84 20.82 12.42
N ASP A 119 -22.00 19.56 12.02
CA ASP A 119 -23.30 18.98 11.70
C ASP A 119 -24.19 18.88 12.94
N ARG A 120 -23.64 18.44 14.08
CA ARG A 120 -24.36 18.47 15.37
C ARG A 120 -24.82 19.89 15.74
N ASN A 121 -23.97 20.91 15.53
CA ASN A 121 -24.35 22.29 15.81
C ASN A 121 -25.48 22.78 14.89
N LYS A 122 -25.45 22.41 13.60
CA LYS A 122 -26.52 22.74 12.65
C LYS A 122 -27.83 22.04 13.00
N GLU A 123 -27.78 20.77 13.39
CA GLU A 123 -28.95 20.03 13.86
C GLU A 123 -29.56 20.69 15.09
N TYR A 124 -28.74 21.09 16.06
CA TYR A 124 -29.20 21.82 17.23
C TYR A 124 -29.87 23.15 16.85
N LEU A 125 -29.24 23.95 15.99
CA LEU A 125 -29.80 25.21 15.51
C LEU A 125 -31.12 25.00 14.75
N ALA A 126 -31.20 23.99 13.90
CA ALA A 126 -32.44 23.65 13.18
C ALA A 126 -33.55 23.24 14.16
N SER A 127 -33.22 22.48 15.20
CA SER A 127 -34.17 22.12 16.25
C SER A 127 -34.68 23.34 17.02
N ASP A 128 -33.80 24.27 17.41
CA ASP A 128 -34.17 25.51 18.10
C ASP A 128 -35.04 26.44 17.24
N LEU A 129 -34.72 26.54 15.94
CA LEU A 129 -35.58 27.26 14.99
C LEU A 129 -36.95 26.58 14.83
N GLY A 130 -36.98 25.25 14.81
CA GLY A 130 -38.23 24.48 14.78
C GLY A 130 -39.13 24.77 15.96
N THR A 131 -38.59 24.71 17.19
CA THR A 131 -39.38 25.01 18.41
C THR A 131 -39.87 26.46 18.46
N LYS A 132 -39.06 27.42 18.01
CA LYS A 132 -39.48 28.82 17.87
C LYS A 132 -40.59 29.01 16.84
N LEU A 133 -40.51 28.30 15.71
CA LEU A 133 -41.55 28.32 14.69
C LEU A 133 -42.85 27.72 15.24
N ASP A 134 -42.79 26.58 15.92
CA ASP A 134 -43.94 25.94 16.55
C ASP A 134 -44.62 26.88 17.57
N SER A 135 -43.83 27.52 18.43
CA SER A 135 -44.34 28.51 19.39
C SER A 135 -44.99 29.72 18.70
N ALA A 136 -44.42 30.20 17.59
CA ALA A 136 -45.01 31.27 16.80
C ALA A 136 -46.35 30.84 16.15
N ILE A 137 -46.43 29.60 15.64
CA ILE A 137 -47.65 29.02 15.10
C ILE A 137 -48.73 28.92 16.18
N GLU A 138 -48.39 28.42 17.38
CA GLU A 138 -49.32 28.36 18.51
C GLU A 138 -49.85 29.75 18.87
N LYS A 139 -48.98 30.76 18.90
CA LYS A 139 -49.37 32.16 19.16
C LYS A 139 -50.30 32.70 18.09
N ILE A 140 -50.04 32.43 16.81
CA ILE A 140 -50.91 32.82 15.71
C ILE A 140 -52.28 32.16 15.86
N ALA A 141 -52.33 30.85 16.14
CA ALA A 141 -53.59 30.13 16.32
C ALA A 141 -54.43 30.68 17.49
N MET A 142 -53.80 31.05 18.60
CA MET A 142 -54.49 31.71 19.72
C MET A 142 -55.08 33.06 19.28
N LEU A 143 -54.30 33.90 18.59
CA LEU A 143 -54.76 35.20 18.12
C LEU A 143 -55.88 35.09 17.06
N GLU A 144 -55.82 34.09 16.19
CA GLU A 144 -56.89 33.80 15.24
C GLU A 144 -58.19 33.41 15.95
N SER A 145 -58.11 32.59 17.01
CA SER A 145 -59.26 32.25 17.86
C SER A 145 -59.84 33.49 18.56
N GLU A 146 -58.99 34.34 19.15
CA GLU A 146 -59.43 35.59 19.79
C GLU A 146 -60.09 36.55 18.79
N LEU A 147 -59.56 36.66 17.56
CA LEU A 147 -60.16 37.46 16.49
C LEU A 147 -61.53 36.91 16.08
N TYR A 148 -61.64 35.59 15.96
CA TYR A 148 -62.91 34.94 15.64
C TYR A 148 -63.96 35.17 16.73
N GLU A 149 -63.60 35.02 18.01
CA GLU A 149 -64.49 35.31 19.14
C GLU A 149 -64.97 36.78 19.14
N ARG A 150 -64.05 37.72 18.88
CA ARG A 150 -64.40 39.14 18.74
C ARG A 150 -65.35 39.38 17.58
N GLN A 151 -65.13 38.72 16.44
CA GLN A 151 -66.02 38.83 15.27
C GLN A 151 -67.42 38.33 15.61
N VAL A 152 -67.54 37.15 16.23
CA VAL A 152 -68.83 36.60 16.67
C VAL A 152 -69.55 37.56 17.62
N ALA A 153 -68.84 38.10 18.62
CA ALA A 153 -69.43 39.07 19.57
C ALA A 153 -69.92 40.36 18.86
N VAL A 154 -69.18 40.84 17.85
CA VAL A 154 -69.59 41.99 17.04
C VAL A 154 -70.85 41.68 16.22
N GLU A 155 -70.92 40.51 15.60
CA GLU A 155 -72.08 40.05 14.84
C GLU A 155 -73.32 39.89 15.75
N GLU A 156 -73.16 39.32 16.94
CA GLU A 156 -74.23 39.21 17.93
C GLU A 156 -74.72 40.59 18.40
N MET A 157 -73.80 41.52 18.68
CA MET A 157 -74.18 42.90 19.00
C MET A 157 -74.93 43.58 17.84
N HIS A 158 -74.52 43.32 16.60
CA HIS A 158 -75.23 43.84 15.43
C HIS A 158 -76.64 43.28 15.34
N ARG A 159 -76.81 41.96 15.51
CA ARG A 159 -78.11 41.28 15.53
C ARG A 159 -79.00 41.83 16.65
N LEU A 160 -78.48 42.00 17.85
CA LEU A 160 -79.18 42.60 18.99
C LEU A 160 -79.62 44.04 18.71
N ARG A 161 -78.77 44.86 18.06
CA ARG A 161 -79.15 46.21 17.64
C ARG A 161 -80.24 46.20 16.59
N GLU A 162 -80.17 45.31 15.60
CA GLU A 162 -81.24 45.16 14.59
C GLU A 162 -82.57 44.73 15.24
N GLU A 163 -82.53 43.80 16.19
CA GLU A 163 -83.71 43.35 16.94
C GLU A 163 -84.29 44.49 17.81
N GLN A 164 -83.44 45.25 18.49
CA GLN A 164 -83.85 46.46 19.22
C GLN A 164 -84.45 47.51 18.28
N LEU A 165 -83.88 47.70 17.10
CA LEU A 165 -84.39 48.64 16.11
C LEU A 165 -85.75 48.18 15.58
N ARG A 166 -85.94 46.90 15.28
CA ARG A 166 -87.26 46.35 14.90
C ARG A 166 -88.30 46.54 16.00
N THR A 167 -87.98 46.20 17.24
CA THR A 167 -88.91 46.34 18.38
C THR A 167 -89.24 47.80 18.74
N THR A 168 -88.29 48.73 18.56
CA THR A 168 -88.57 50.18 18.72
C THR A 168 -89.32 50.79 17.54
N THR A 169 -89.21 50.21 16.34
CA THR A 169 -89.97 50.65 15.16
C THR A 169 -91.42 50.11 15.18
N GLU A 170 -91.65 48.96 15.80
CA GLU A 170 -92.99 48.35 15.98
C GLU A 170 -93.77 48.86 17.21
N ARG A 171 -93.16 49.69 18.08
CA ARG A 171 -93.87 50.38 19.17
C ARG A 171 -94.36 51.76 18.72
N PRO A 172 -95.67 52.09 18.82
CA PRO A 172 -96.15 53.44 18.55
C PRO A 172 -95.52 54.42 19.56
N ARG A 173 -94.80 55.43 19.05
CA ARG A 173 -94.12 56.44 19.86
C ARG A 173 -95.15 57.31 20.60
N LEU A 174 -95.27 57.16 21.92
CA LEU A 174 -95.86 58.18 22.79
C LEU A 174 -94.79 59.27 23.04
N ILE A 175 -95.03 60.46 22.50
CA ILE A 175 -94.22 61.66 22.79
C ILE A 175 -94.72 62.23 24.12
N VAL A 176 -93.84 62.29 25.12
CA VAL A 176 -94.07 63.10 26.33
C VAL A 176 -92.88 64.05 26.48
N GLU A 177 -93.19 65.34 26.50
CA GLU A 177 -92.26 66.47 26.53
C GLU A 177 -91.73 66.73 27.96
N PRO A 178 -90.48 67.20 28.17
CA PRO A 178 -89.87 67.28 29.51
C PRO A 178 -90.15 68.60 30.23
N LEU A 179 -90.54 68.55 31.51
CA LEU A 179 -90.54 69.69 32.43
C LEU A 179 -89.32 69.64 33.35
N ARG A 180 -88.52 70.71 33.26
CA ARG A 180 -87.38 71.07 34.10
C ARG A 180 -87.81 71.37 35.54
N ASN A 181 -86.97 71.04 36.52
CA ASN A 181 -86.70 71.83 37.74
C ASN A 181 -85.44 71.29 38.45
N ASP A 182 -84.45 72.16 38.64
CA ASP A 182 -83.28 72.06 39.53
C ASP A 182 -83.49 73.03 40.72
N PRO A 183 -82.73 73.05 41.85
CA PRO A 183 -81.37 72.51 42.05
C PRO A 183 -81.03 71.86 43.43
N GLU A 184 -79.78 71.39 43.53
CA GLU A 184 -78.86 71.25 44.69
C GLU A 184 -78.87 69.98 45.57
N ILE A 185 -77.80 69.16 45.45
CA ILE A 185 -76.71 68.96 46.44
C ILE A 185 -75.67 67.95 45.86
N LEU A 186 -74.40 68.36 45.79
CA LEU A 186 -73.17 67.55 45.54
C LEU A 186 -72.79 66.74 46.81
N PRO A 187 -71.99 65.63 46.79
CA PRO A 187 -70.69 65.44 46.10
C PRO A 187 -70.57 64.04 45.42
N ASP A 188 -69.53 63.53 44.76
CA ASP A 188 -68.07 63.69 44.76
C ASP A 188 -67.55 63.16 43.40
N GLU A 189 -66.41 63.66 42.93
CA GLU A 189 -65.64 63.14 41.78
C GLU A 189 -65.04 61.75 42.08
N PRO A 190 -64.77 60.89 41.08
CA PRO A 190 -63.40 60.90 40.57
C PRO A 190 -63.23 60.66 39.06
N SER A 191 -62.27 61.42 38.53
CA SER A 191 -61.24 61.02 37.56
C SER A 191 -61.64 60.80 36.08
N PRO A 192 -61.05 61.59 35.15
CA PRO A 192 -61.16 61.35 33.72
C PRO A 192 -60.35 60.11 33.32
N GLY A 193 -61.05 59.08 32.83
CA GLY A 193 -60.42 57.94 32.16
C GLY A 193 -59.70 58.39 30.88
N PRO A 194 -58.58 57.73 30.52
CA PRO A 194 -57.69 58.18 29.44
C PRO A 194 -58.33 58.05 28.04
N SER A 195 -57.91 58.96 27.17
CA SER A 195 -58.28 59.11 25.76
C SER A 195 -58.07 57.85 24.92
N LYS A 196 -58.94 57.70 23.91
CA LYS A 196 -58.96 56.64 22.87
C LYS A 196 -57.75 56.62 21.90
N GLU A 197 -56.57 57.03 22.36
CA GLU A 197 -55.37 57.15 21.53
C GLU A 197 -54.26 56.15 21.89
N ALA A 198 -54.50 55.26 22.86
CA ALA A 198 -53.53 54.27 23.35
C ALA A 198 -53.61 52.87 22.69
N PHE A 199 -54.39 52.68 21.60
CA PHE A 199 -54.47 51.40 20.88
C PHE A 199 -53.78 51.40 19.51
N ARG A 200 -52.70 52.17 19.37
CA ARG A 200 -51.63 51.82 18.44
C ARG A 200 -50.50 51.21 19.25
N MET A 201 -50.51 49.88 19.40
CA MET A 201 -49.24 49.19 19.58
C MET A 201 -48.43 49.48 18.32
N SER A 202 -47.40 50.33 18.45
CA SER A 202 -46.41 50.48 17.39
C SER A 202 -45.72 49.14 17.21
N ILE A 203 -45.41 48.80 15.97
CA ILE A 203 -44.65 47.60 15.59
C ILE A 203 -43.23 47.59 16.20
N ASP A 204 -42.82 48.70 16.80
CA ASP A 204 -41.49 48.93 17.36
C ASP A 204 -41.31 48.46 18.82
N ASP A 205 -42.39 48.07 19.54
CA ASP A 205 -42.28 47.60 20.93
C ASP A 205 -42.08 46.07 21.07
N VAL A 206 -41.80 45.36 19.96
CA VAL A 206 -41.22 44.01 20.00
C VAL A 206 -39.71 44.13 19.88
N TYR A 207 -39.06 44.66 20.91
CA TYR A 207 -37.60 44.58 21.03
C TYR A 207 -37.19 43.11 21.23
N MET A 208 -36.72 42.49 20.15
CA MET A 208 -35.98 41.22 20.15
C MET A 208 -34.55 41.46 20.66
N GLU A 209 -34.41 41.87 21.92
CA GLU A 209 -33.12 42.28 22.49
C GLU A 209 -32.13 41.09 22.68
N ASP A 210 -32.65 39.85 22.67
CA ASP A 210 -31.83 38.63 22.82
C ASP A 210 -31.31 38.00 21.51
N VAL A 211 -31.65 38.54 20.34
CA VAL A 211 -31.15 37.99 19.05
C VAL A 211 -29.78 38.57 18.68
N GLN A 212 -29.47 39.80 19.12
CA GLN A 212 -28.22 40.48 18.76
C GLN A 212 -26.99 39.92 19.48
N HIS A 213 -27.10 39.53 20.77
CA HIS A 213 -25.98 38.96 21.50
C HIS A 213 -25.61 37.52 21.08
N HIS A 214 -26.57 36.74 20.55
CA HIS A 214 -26.27 35.43 19.94
C HIS A 214 -25.71 35.53 18.53
N HIS A 215 -26.17 36.49 17.72
CA HIS A 215 -25.60 36.71 16.38
C HIS A 215 -24.13 37.13 16.43
N GLN A 216 -23.74 37.97 17.40
CA GLN A 216 -22.36 38.48 17.48
C GLN A 216 -21.36 37.44 17.99
N ASN A 217 -21.79 36.49 18.82
CA ASN A 217 -20.97 35.33 19.21
C ASN A 217 -20.90 34.27 18.10
N HIS A 218 -22.01 33.99 17.40
CA HIS A 218 -21.99 33.04 16.29
C HIS A 218 -21.21 33.54 15.07
N HIS A 219 -21.23 34.85 14.78
CA HIS A 219 -20.47 35.41 13.66
C HIS A 219 -18.95 35.30 13.88
N ASN A 220 -18.48 35.42 15.12
CA ASN A 220 -17.07 35.23 15.45
C ASN A 220 -16.63 33.77 15.31
N ASP A 221 -17.51 32.80 15.64
CA ASP A 221 -17.22 31.38 15.47
C ASP A 221 -17.30 30.93 14.00
N ASP A 222 -18.25 31.46 13.21
CA ASP A 222 -18.34 31.21 11.77
C ASP A 222 -17.14 31.78 11.02
N VAL A 223 -16.75 33.04 11.28
CA VAL A 223 -15.57 33.67 10.65
C VAL A 223 -14.29 32.92 11.01
N ARG A 224 -14.18 32.43 12.26
CA ARG A 224 -13.02 31.64 12.71
C ARG A 224 -13.02 30.24 12.08
N MET A 225 -14.19 29.62 11.88
CA MET A 225 -14.31 28.34 11.20
C MET A 225 -13.98 28.49 9.71
N GLU A 226 -14.47 29.53 9.05
CA GLU A 226 -14.24 29.83 7.64
C GLU A 226 -12.75 30.16 7.37
N GLU A 227 -12.08 30.91 8.26
CA GLU A 227 -10.63 31.10 8.22
C GLU A 227 -9.85 29.80 8.41
N THR A 228 -10.33 28.90 9.27
CA THR A 228 -9.66 27.61 9.53
C THR A 228 -9.83 26.69 8.32
N ILE A 229 -11.01 26.66 7.71
CA ILE A 229 -11.31 25.91 6.48
C ILE A 229 -10.46 26.42 5.32
N THR A 230 -10.38 27.74 5.11
CA THR A 230 -9.55 28.32 4.03
C THR A 230 -8.06 28.10 4.24
N LYS A 231 -7.54 28.22 5.47
CA LYS A 231 -6.13 27.91 5.78
C LYS A 231 -5.80 26.43 5.55
N ILE A 232 -6.77 25.52 5.78
CA ILE A 232 -6.62 24.08 5.52
C ILE A 232 -6.69 23.76 4.01
N ASP A 233 -7.59 24.42 3.26
CA ASP A 233 -7.71 24.21 1.80
C ASP A 233 -6.49 24.72 1.03
N GLN A 234 -5.87 25.84 1.47
CA GLN A 234 -4.67 26.38 0.83
C GLN A 234 -3.48 25.40 0.93
N VAL A 235 -3.32 24.71 2.07
CA VAL A 235 -2.29 23.66 2.25
C VAL A 235 -2.60 22.40 1.41
N SER A 236 -3.88 22.12 1.16
CA SER A 236 -4.35 20.93 0.44
C SER A 236 -4.16 21.01 -1.08
N ILE A 237 -4.15 22.22 -1.67
CA ILE A 237 -3.94 22.43 -3.11
C ILE A 237 -2.47 22.20 -3.49
N ASP A 238 -1.54 22.65 -2.64
CA ASP A 238 -0.10 22.52 -2.89
C ASP A 238 0.38 21.07 -2.71
N ASP A 239 -0.13 20.34 -1.70
CA ASP A 239 0.20 18.93 -1.48
C ASP A 239 -0.33 18.02 -2.60
N ASN A 240 -1.54 18.28 -3.14
CA ASN A 240 -2.11 17.47 -4.23
C ASN A 240 -1.39 17.68 -5.57
N LYS A 241 -0.97 18.91 -5.90
CA LYS A 241 -0.16 19.18 -7.11
C LYS A 241 1.19 18.46 -7.04
N ASN A 242 1.86 18.53 -5.89
CA ASN A 242 3.17 17.93 -5.69
C ASN A 242 3.13 16.38 -5.71
N ILE A 243 2.02 15.77 -5.26
CA ILE A 243 1.80 14.32 -5.36
C ILE A 243 1.51 13.88 -6.80
N GLN A 244 0.71 14.63 -7.57
CA GLN A 244 0.43 14.31 -8.98
C GLN A 244 1.67 14.44 -9.87
N GLU A 245 2.49 15.47 -9.68
CA GLU A 245 3.74 15.65 -10.44
C GLU A 245 4.77 14.56 -10.13
N LYS A 246 4.91 14.14 -8.86
CA LYS A 246 5.79 13.01 -8.49
C LYS A 246 5.29 11.66 -9.03
N GLN A 247 3.98 11.42 -9.08
CA GLN A 247 3.42 10.20 -9.67
C GLN A 247 3.57 10.15 -11.20
N GLN A 248 3.50 11.30 -11.89
CA GLN A 248 3.78 11.36 -13.34
C GLN A 248 5.26 11.16 -13.66
N GLN A 249 6.19 11.69 -12.85
CA GLN A 249 7.63 11.45 -13.03
C GLN A 249 8.04 10.00 -12.74
N GLN A 250 7.43 9.32 -11.78
CA GLN A 250 7.67 7.88 -11.53
C GLN A 250 7.14 6.98 -12.65
N ARG A 251 6.06 7.37 -13.35
CA ARG A 251 5.55 6.63 -14.52
C ARG A 251 6.41 6.79 -15.77
N ALA A 252 7.11 7.91 -15.93
CA ALA A 252 7.96 8.16 -17.09
C ALA A 252 9.31 7.42 -17.05
N THR A 253 9.79 7.05 -15.86
CA THR A 253 11.07 6.32 -15.66
C THR A 253 10.92 4.81 -15.50
N SER A 254 9.70 4.28 -15.39
CA SER A 254 9.43 2.86 -15.10
C SER A 254 9.14 1.98 -16.33
N THR A 255 9.53 2.39 -17.55
CA THR A 255 9.37 1.56 -18.76
C THR A 255 10.23 0.29 -18.77
N GLY A 256 11.03 0.04 -17.71
CA GLY A 256 11.73 -1.22 -17.44
C GLY A 256 11.27 -1.96 -16.18
N GLY A 257 10.15 -1.57 -15.56
CA GLY A 257 9.73 -2.07 -14.24
C GLY A 257 9.24 -3.52 -14.25
N ALA A 258 9.61 -4.27 -13.20
CA ALA A 258 9.14 -5.57 -12.69
C ALA A 258 8.47 -6.58 -13.66
N GLY A 259 7.44 -6.20 -14.41
CA GLY A 259 6.83 -7.01 -15.47
C GLY A 259 7.83 -7.44 -16.55
N ALA A 260 8.82 -6.61 -16.88
CA ALA A 260 9.91 -7.00 -17.80
C ALA A 260 10.79 -8.11 -17.21
N CYS A 261 11.07 -8.05 -15.90
CA CYS A 261 11.82 -9.08 -15.18
C CYS A 261 11.01 -10.37 -15.05
N ILE A 262 9.71 -10.29 -14.75
CA ILE A 262 8.81 -11.43 -14.69
C ILE A 262 8.73 -12.11 -16.06
N ASN A 263 8.55 -11.35 -17.15
CA ASN A 263 8.53 -11.89 -18.50
C ASN A 263 9.86 -12.55 -18.89
N ARG A 264 10.99 -12.02 -18.42
CA ARG A 264 12.32 -12.62 -18.64
C ARG A 264 12.48 -13.94 -17.88
N ILE A 265 12.03 -13.98 -16.62
CA ILE A 265 12.03 -15.19 -15.78
C ILE A 265 11.14 -16.27 -16.39
N VAL A 266 9.91 -15.91 -16.81
CA VAL A 266 8.98 -16.84 -17.46
C VAL A 266 9.59 -17.39 -18.76
N LYS A 267 10.22 -16.53 -19.58
CA LYS A 267 10.87 -16.95 -20.83
C LYS A 267 12.07 -17.89 -20.60
N ASP A 268 12.87 -17.64 -19.56
CA ASP A 268 13.99 -18.50 -19.16
C ASP A 268 13.52 -19.86 -18.61
N LEU A 269 12.40 -19.87 -17.87
CA LEU A 269 11.73 -21.09 -17.43
C LEU A 269 11.21 -21.91 -18.62
N MET A 270 10.56 -21.27 -19.61
CA MET A 270 10.05 -22.00 -20.78
C MET A 270 11.18 -22.63 -21.61
N THR A 271 12.29 -21.92 -21.82
CA THR A 271 13.44 -22.48 -22.55
C THR A 271 14.11 -23.63 -21.79
N LYS A 272 14.14 -23.59 -20.45
CA LYS A 272 14.61 -24.72 -19.64
C LYS A 272 13.69 -25.93 -19.73
N VAL A 273 12.36 -25.71 -19.73
CA VAL A 273 11.36 -26.78 -19.90
C VAL A 273 11.50 -27.43 -21.28
N GLU A 274 11.61 -26.64 -22.36
CA GLU A 274 11.83 -27.16 -23.71
C GLU A 274 13.12 -27.98 -23.82
N ARG A 275 14.19 -27.55 -23.14
CA ARG A 275 15.47 -28.26 -23.12
C ARG A 275 15.37 -29.58 -22.36
N LEU A 276 14.63 -29.62 -21.25
CA LEU A 276 14.34 -30.84 -20.51
C LEU A 276 13.48 -31.80 -21.32
N ASP A 277 12.46 -31.32 -22.02
CA ASP A 277 11.64 -32.14 -22.92
C ASP A 277 12.46 -32.69 -24.08
N SER A 278 13.39 -31.91 -24.65
CA SER A 278 14.33 -32.39 -25.67
C SER A 278 15.25 -33.49 -25.14
N ILE A 279 15.77 -33.36 -23.92
CA ILE A 279 16.62 -34.38 -23.28
C ILE A 279 15.80 -35.64 -22.99
N LEU A 280 14.60 -35.50 -22.43
CA LEU A 280 13.71 -36.62 -22.11
C LEU A 280 13.25 -37.35 -23.38
N SER A 281 12.94 -36.60 -24.44
CA SER A 281 12.61 -37.17 -25.75
C SER A 281 13.80 -37.92 -26.34
N THR A 282 15.01 -37.37 -26.24
CA THR A 282 16.24 -38.06 -26.66
C THR A 282 16.45 -39.34 -25.87
N ILE A 283 16.37 -39.31 -24.54
CA ILE A 283 16.51 -40.50 -23.67
C ILE A 283 15.45 -41.55 -24.02
N ARG A 284 14.20 -41.14 -24.29
CA ARG A 284 13.11 -42.04 -24.68
C ARG A 284 13.40 -42.70 -26.02
N VAL A 285 13.90 -41.96 -27.02
CA VAL A 285 14.31 -42.50 -28.32
C VAL A 285 15.53 -43.43 -28.19
N THR A 286 16.51 -43.09 -27.36
CA THR A 286 17.68 -43.93 -27.12
C THR A 286 17.30 -45.23 -26.40
N ASN A 287 16.38 -45.19 -25.43
CA ASN A 287 15.85 -46.38 -24.76
C ASN A 287 15.00 -47.25 -25.70
N SER A 288 14.18 -46.64 -26.56
CA SER A 288 13.43 -47.39 -27.59
C SER A 288 14.36 -48.03 -28.63
N SER A 289 15.48 -47.39 -28.97
CA SER A 289 16.48 -47.93 -29.90
C SER A 289 17.30 -49.06 -29.27
N ASN A 290 17.63 -48.97 -27.97
CA ASN A 290 18.29 -50.04 -27.24
C ASN A 290 17.39 -51.28 -27.05
N ASN A 291 16.08 -51.10 -26.84
CA ASN A 291 15.15 -52.22 -26.72
C ASN A 291 14.93 -52.96 -28.06
N ASN A 292 15.02 -52.27 -29.20
CA ASN A 292 14.94 -52.92 -30.51
C ASN A 292 16.23 -53.69 -30.88
N ASN A 293 17.40 -53.26 -30.41
CA ASN A 293 18.65 -54.03 -30.59
C ASN A 293 18.73 -55.26 -29.66
N ALA A 294 18.13 -55.22 -28.48
CA ALA A 294 18.09 -56.37 -27.57
C ALA A 294 17.21 -57.53 -28.10
N ASN A 295 16.20 -57.23 -28.94
CA ASN A 295 15.34 -58.25 -29.54
C ASN A 295 15.90 -58.89 -30.82
N HIS A 296 16.93 -58.31 -31.45
CA HIS A 296 17.56 -58.90 -32.65
C HIS A 296 18.70 -59.88 -32.35
N HIS A 297 19.17 -60.00 -31.10
CA HIS A 297 20.27 -60.91 -30.75
C HIS A 297 19.82 -62.29 -30.22
N LEU A 298 18.52 -62.61 -30.26
CA LEU A 298 17.93 -63.85 -29.72
C LEU A 298 17.34 -64.82 -30.77
N THR A 299 17.51 -64.59 -32.07
CA THR A 299 16.90 -65.43 -33.13
C THR A 299 17.87 -66.09 -34.12
N THR A 300 19.13 -66.30 -33.76
CA THR A 300 20.03 -67.19 -34.52
C THR A 300 20.81 -68.07 -33.57
N THR A 301 20.24 -69.22 -33.19
CA THR A 301 20.93 -70.51 -32.92
C THR A 301 19.86 -71.53 -32.54
N ARG A 302 19.19 -72.14 -33.53
CA ARG A 302 18.65 -73.52 -33.43
C ARG A 302 18.06 -73.99 -34.78
N ALA A 303 18.82 -74.84 -35.45
CA ALA A 303 18.42 -76.03 -36.23
C ALA A 303 19.59 -76.37 -37.17
#